data_AF-A0A960DKX7-F1
#
_entry.id   AF-A0A960DKX7-F1
#
_cell.length_a   1.000
_cell.length_b   1.000
_cell.length_c   1.000
_cell.angle_alpha   90.00
_cell.angle_beta   90.00
_cell.angle_gamma   90.00
#
_symmetry.space_group_name_H-M   'P 1'
#
loop_
_entity.id
_entity.type
_entity.pdbx_description
1 polymer ?
#
loop_
_entity_poly.entity_id
_entity_poly.type
_entity_poly.pdbx_seq_one_letter_code
_entity_poly.pdbx_strand_id
1 'polypeptide(L)'
;MKLSTMINYSGGFHEAVDRVVALEKAGLDVVWIPEAYSFDAISQVGYLAAKTEKVEIGTGIVNVYSRTAACMAQTAAGCDYVSNGRFILGLGASGPQVIEGFHGVPYEKPMVRIKEYIESCRMIWRREKFEYSGQTVQVPLPEGQGTGLGKSLKLINHPVRQEIPIWWASLMGLSVTATAQLADGWLPIFFDPEKFHNVWGDELKAGLAKRDPERAPLQISAGGMVAIDESLTGEARDRILDFGRPNVALYVGGMGARDKNFYNTICKKYGYEKEAIEIQDLYL
;
A
#
# COMPACT_ATOMS: atom_id res chain seq x y z
N MET A 1 -1.71 -13.21 14.67
CA MET A 1 -2.06 -13.30 13.24
C MET A 1 -3.36 -12.52 13.06
N LYS A 2 -3.49 -11.72 11.99
CA LYS A 2 -4.72 -10.96 11.68
C LYS A 2 -5.30 -11.45 10.35
N LEU A 3 -6.62 -11.52 10.25
CA LEU A 3 -7.34 -11.82 9.01
C LEU A 3 -7.60 -10.52 8.25
N SER A 4 -7.24 -10.50 6.98
CA SER A 4 -7.45 -9.32 6.13
C SER A 4 -8.11 -9.66 4.81
N THR A 5 -8.86 -8.71 4.25
CA THR A 5 -9.44 -8.82 2.91
C THR A 5 -9.27 -7.52 2.14
N MET A 6 -9.21 -7.60 0.82
CA MET A 6 -9.27 -6.44 -0.07
C MET A 6 -10.69 -6.32 -0.63
N ILE A 7 -11.19 -5.09 -0.74
CA ILE A 7 -12.50 -4.81 -1.34
C ILE A 7 -12.40 -4.33 -2.79
N ASN A 8 -13.52 -4.44 -3.50
CA ASN A 8 -13.66 -3.89 -4.85
C ASN A 8 -13.56 -2.35 -4.78
N TYR A 9 -12.89 -1.75 -5.76
CA TYR A 9 -12.67 -0.30 -5.84
C TYR A 9 -13.29 0.36 -7.07
N SER A 10 -13.86 -0.42 -7.99
CA SER A 10 -14.42 0.05 -9.26
C SER A 10 -15.95 0.14 -9.27
N GLY A 11 -16.64 -0.36 -8.24
CA GLY A 11 -18.09 -0.29 -8.11
C GLY A 11 -18.64 -1.14 -6.97
N GLY A 12 -19.97 -1.17 -6.82
CA GLY A 12 -20.65 -2.00 -5.80
C GLY A 12 -20.29 -1.61 -4.37
N PHE A 13 -20.18 -0.30 -4.10
CA PHE A 13 -19.60 0.18 -2.85
C PHE A 13 -20.45 -0.18 -1.62
N HIS A 14 -21.78 -0.08 -1.74
CA HIS A 14 -22.68 -0.48 -0.66
C HIS A 14 -22.56 -1.98 -0.35
N GLU A 15 -22.55 -2.82 -1.39
CA GLU A 15 -22.43 -4.26 -1.26
C GLU A 15 -21.07 -4.66 -0.65
N ALA A 16 -19.99 -3.98 -1.06
CA ALA A 16 -18.67 -4.19 -0.49
C ALA A 16 -18.63 -3.85 1.01
N VAL A 17 -19.28 -2.76 1.42
CA VAL A 17 -19.38 -2.35 2.83
C VAL A 17 -20.24 -3.32 3.63
N ASP A 18 -21.40 -3.72 3.12
CA ASP A 18 -22.26 -4.71 3.78
C ASP A 18 -21.52 -6.03 3.98
N ARG A 19 -20.70 -6.44 3.00
CA ARG A 19 -19.82 -7.60 3.13
C ARG A 19 -18.78 -7.41 4.24
N VAL A 20 -18.14 -6.25 4.33
CA VAL A 20 -17.16 -5.97 5.40
C VAL A 20 -17.83 -5.99 6.78
N VAL A 21 -19.02 -5.42 6.92
CA VAL A 21 -19.79 -5.47 8.18
C VAL A 21 -20.11 -6.91 8.58
N ALA A 22 -20.49 -7.77 7.62
CA ALA A 22 -20.71 -9.18 7.89
C ALA A 22 -19.40 -9.90 8.27
N LEU A 23 -18.30 -9.62 7.58
CA LEU A 23 -16.98 -10.20 7.86
C LEU A 23 -16.40 -9.74 9.20
N GLU A 24 -16.61 -8.49 9.61
CA GLU A 24 -16.23 -7.98 10.93
C GLU A 24 -16.91 -8.81 12.04
N LYS A 25 -18.21 -9.11 11.89
CA LYS A 25 -18.93 -9.99 12.82
C LYS A 25 -18.39 -11.42 12.83
N ALA A 26 -17.79 -11.87 11.73
CA ALA A 26 -17.14 -13.17 11.60
C ALA A 26 -15.66 -13.18 12.02
N GLY A 27 -15.10 -12.05 12.46
CA GLY A 27 -13.73 -11.95 12.96
C GLY A 27 -12.69 -11.40 11.97
N LEU A 28 -13.11 -10.62 10.97
CA LEU A 28 -12.18 -9.87 10.12
C LEU A 28 -11.47 -8.78 10.92
N ASP A 29 -10.14 -8.76 10.87
CA ASP A 29 -9.32 -7.78 11.59
C ASP A 29 -9.02 -6.53 10.75
N VAL A 30 -8.77 -6.69 9.44
CA VAL A 30 -8.33 -5.59 8.57
C VAL A 30 -9.03 -5.63 7.21
N VAL A 31 -9.45 -4.47 6.72
CA VAL A 31 -9.88 -4.29 5.32
C VAL A 31 -8.92 -3.38 4.57
N TRP A 32 -8.48 -3.81 3.39
CA TRP A 32 -7.61 -3.04 2.49
C TRP A 32 -8.41 -2.44 1.33
N ILE A 33 -8.24 -1.15 1.11
CA ILE A 33 -8.94 -0.37 0.09
C ILE A 33 -7.93 0.12 -0.95
N PRO A 34 -7.93 -0.44 -2.17
CA PRO A 34 -6.98 -0.03 -3.19
C PRO A 34 -7.42 1.28 -3.86
N GLU A 35 -6.43 2.09 -4.26
CA GLU A 35 -6.61 3.29 -5.08
C GLU A 35 -5.81 3.12 -6.38
N ALA A 36 -6.53 2.98 -7.50
CA ALA A 36 -5.96 2.97 -8.85
C ALA A 36 -6.43 4.21 -9.61
N TYR A 37 -6.75 4.08 -10.91
CA TYR A 37 -7.40 5.10 -11.73
C TYR A 37 -8.94 4.96 -11.69
N SER A 38 -9.49 4.76 -10.49
CA SER A 38 -10.93 4.60 -10.25
C SER A 38 -11.41 5.60 -9.20
N PHE A 39 -12.42 5.25 -8.39
CA PHE A 39 -12.85 6.06 -7.25
C PHE A 39 -11.73 6.17 -6.21
N ASP A 40 -11.69 7.30 -5.50
CA ASP A 40 -10.70 7.53 -4.45
C ASP A 40 -10.95 6.59 -3.25
N ALA A 41 -9.87 6.14 -2.61
CA ALA A 41 -9.99 5.22 -1.48
C ALA A 41 -10.52 5.91 -0.21
N ILE A 42 -10.37 7.23 -0.08
CA ILE A 42 -10.65 7.99 1.14
C ILE A 42 -12.16 8.12 1.39
N SER A 43 -12.93 8.33 0.33
CA SER A 43 -14.40 8.27 0.37
C SER A 43 -14.87 6.92 0.93
N GLN A 44 -14.22 5.84 0.54
CA GLN A 44 -14.57 4.50 1.02
C GLN A 44 -14.18 4.29 2.48
N VAL A 45 -12.99 4.78 2.89
CA VAL A 45 -12.54 4.74 4.29
C VAL A 45 -13.57 5.42 5.19
N GLY A 46 -14.04 6.62 4.84
CA GLY A 46 -14.99 7.37 5.66
C GLY A 46 -16.31 6.65 5.84
N TYR A 47 -16.84 6.05 4.77
CA TYR A 47 -18.11 5.34 4.84
C TYR A 47 -17.98 3.98 5.57
N LEU A 48 -16.88 3.24 5.38
CA LEU A 48 -16.59 2.06 6.19
C LEU A 48 -16.43 2.40 7.67
N ALA A 49 -15.74 3.49 8.00
CA ALA A 49 -15.55 3.94 9.36
C ALA A 49 -16.89 4.22 10.06
N ALA A 50 -17.87 4.78 9.34
CA ALA A 50 -19.21 5.03 9.85
C ALA A 50 -20.08 3.76 10.01
N LYS A 51 -19.74 2.66 9.32
CA LYS A 51 -20.55 1.43 9.26
C LYS A 51 -19.97 0.26 10.05
N THR A 52 -18.75 0.40 10.56
CA THR A 52 -18.00 -0.64 11.27
C THR A 52 -17.50 -0.14 12.62
N GLU A 53 -17.23 -1.05 13.56
CA GLU A 53 -16.88 -0.67 14.93
C GLU A 53 -15.45 -1.08 15.34
N LYS A 54 -14.89 -2.13 14.75
CA LYS A 54 -13.68 -2.82 15.24
C LYS A 54 -12.62 -3.03 14.17
N VAL A 55 -13.02 -3.36 12.94
CA VAL A 55 -12.11 -3.67 11.83
C VAL A 55 -11.18 -2.49 11.59
N GLU A 56 -9.89 -2.76 11.42
CA GLU A 56 -8.93 -1.77 10.98
C GLU A 56 -9.14 -1.47 9.49
N ILE A 57 -9.06 -0.20 9.12
CA ILE A 57 -9.37 0.24 7.76
C ILE A 57 -8.09 0.80 7.15
N GLY A 58 -7.50 0.04 6.22
CA GLY A 58 -6.24 0.37 5.58
C GLY A 58 -6.40 0.78 4.12
N THR A 59 -5.64 1.79 3.69
CA THR A 59 -5.44 1.99 2.25
C THR A 59 -4.43 0.96 1.75
N GLY A 60 -4.73 0.24 0.66
CA GLY A 60 -3.88 -0.80 0.09
C GLY A 60 -3.71 -0.64 -1.42
N ILE A 61 -3.29 0.51 -1.95
CA ILE A 61 -2.65 1.67 -1.28
C ILE A 61 -3.23 2.99 -1.80
N VAL A 62 -2.90 4.12 -1.15
CA VAL A 62 -2.97 5.46 -1.77
C VAL A 62 -1.58 5.85 -2.28
N ASN A 63 -1.53 6.49 -3.45
CA ASN A 63 -0.25 6.83 -4.07
C ASN A 63 0.32 8.16 -3.57
N VAL A 64 1.65 8.27 -3.48
CA VAL A 64 2.33 9.50 -2.98
C VAL A 64 2.42 10.64 -4.00
N TYR A 65 1.85 10.48 -5.20
CA TYR A 65 1.89 11.49 -6.25
C TYR A 65 0.57 12.27 -6.37
N SER A 66 -0.56 11.67 -5.99
CA SER A 66 -1.89 12.28 -6.11
C SER A 66 -2.20 13.32 -5.02
N ARG A 67 -1.38 13.39 -3.97
CA ARG A 67 -1.55 14.29 -2.83
C ARG A 67 -0.21 14.83 -2.38
N THR A 68 -0.16 16.08 -1.90
CA THR A 68 1.03 16.61 -1.22
C THR A 68 1.26 15.87 0.10
N ALA A 69 2.49 15.89 0.64
CA ALA A 69 2.79 15.24 1.93
C ALA A 69 1.90 15.76 3.08
N ALA A 70 1.66 17.08 3.11
CA ALA A 70 0.79 17.69 4.10
C ALA A 70 -0.68 17.25 3.95
N CYS A 71 -1.18 17.19 2.71
CA CYS A 71 -2.53 16.69 2.42
C CYS A 71 -2.66 15.22 2.81
N MET A 72 -1.67 14.38 2.50
CA MET A 72 -1.64 12.97 2.91
C MET A 72 -1.72 12.82 4.44
N ALA A 73 -0.95 13.60 5.18
CA ALA A 73 -0.97 13.58 6.65
C ALA A 73 -2.32 14.06 7.23
N GLN A 74 -2.92 15.11 6.65
CA GLN A 74 -4.26 15.58 7.03
C GLN A 74 -5.34 14.54 6.76
N THR A 75 -5.31 13.94 5.56
CA THR A 75 -6.21 12.85 5.17
C THR A 75 -6.13 11.70 6.16
N ALA A 76 -4.92 11.21 6.46
CA ALA A 76 -4.74 10.13 7.42
C ALA A 76 -5.25 10.48 8.81
N ALA A 77 -4.98 11.69 9.32
CA ALA A 77 -5.50 12.15 10.61
C ALA A 77 -7.04 12.25 10.63
N GLY A 78 -7.65 12.67 9.52
CA GLY A 78 -9.10 12.71 9.36
C GLY A 78 -9.73 11.31 9.32
N CYS A 79 -9.15 10.40 8.54
CA CYS A 79 -9.54 8.98 8.50
C CYS A 79 -9.40 8.32 9.87
N ASP A 80 -8.31 8.63 10.58
CA ASP A 80 -8.09 8.15 11.95
C ASP A 80 -9.13 8.67 12.93
N TYR A 81 -9.52 9.94 12.78
CA TYR A 81 -10.56 10.56 13.59
C TYR A 81 -11.93 9.89 13.38
N VAL A 82 -12.39 9.78 12.13
CA VAL A 82 -13.73 9.20 11.86
C VAL A 82 -13.80 7.70 12.18
N SER A 83 -12.66 7.02 12.20
CA SER A 83 -12.57 5.59 12.54
C SER A 83 -12.27 5.34 14.01
N ASN A 84 -12.16 6.37 14.86
CA ASN A 84 -11.77 6.25 16.26
C ASN A 84 -10.46 5.49 16.49
N GLY A 85 -9.41 5.81 15.71
CA GLY A 85 -8.09 5.20 15.90
C GLY A 85 -7.85 3.90 15.13
N ARG A 86 -8.73 3.52 14.19
CA ARG A 86 -8.65 2.24 13.46
C ARG A 86 -8.01 2.35 12.07
N PHE A 87 -7.61 3.55 11.66
CA PHE A 87 -7.08 3.76 10.30
C PHE A 87 -5.65 3.22 10.12
N ILE A 88 -5.31 2.76 8.93
CA ILE A 88 -3.94 2.41 8.53
C ILE A 88 -3.62 3.12 7.22
N LEU A 89 -2.52 3.87 7.19
CA LEU A 89 -2.06 4.54 5.98
C LEU A 89 -1.15 3.60 5.18
N GLY A 90 -1.68 2.86 4.21
CA GLY A 90 -0.84 2.17 3.24
C GLY A 90 -0.50 3.05 2.04
N LEU A 91 0.80 3.18 1.80
CA LEU A 91 1.42 4.01 0.77
C LEU A 91 2.03 3.16 -0.35
N GLY A 92 2.02 3.70 -1.56
CA GLY A 92 2.74 3.15 -2.69
C GLY A 92 3.08 4.20 -3.73
N ALA A 93 3.89 3.80 -4.70
CA ALA A 93 4.31 4.69 -5.79
C ALA A 93 3.32 4.70 -6.95
N SER A 94 2.51 3.64 -7.11
CA SER A 94 1.84 3.31 -8.38
C SER A 94 2.86 3.15 -9.52
N GLY A 95 2.41 3.24 -10.78
CA GLY A 95 3.23 3.19 -11.98
C GLY A 95 3.02 4.40 -12.92
N PRO A 96 3.92 4.60 -13.90
CA PRO A 96 3.91 5.78 -14.77
C PRO A 96 2.61 5.92 -15.57
N GLN A 97 1.92 4.83 -15.93
CA GLN A 97 0.63 4.89 -16.61
C GLN A 97 -0.42 5.65 -15.79
N VAL A 98 -0.44 5.44 -14.47
CA VAL A 98 -1.38 6.12 -13.57
C VAL A 98 -0.87 7.52 -13.22
N ILE A 99 0.42 7.65 -12.93
CA ILE A 99 0.97 8.91 -12.43
C ILE A 99 1.11 9.95 -13.56
N GLU A 100 1.69 9.58 -14.68
CA GLU A 100 1.89 10.47 -15.82
C GLU A 100 0.64 10.50 -16.70
N GLY A 101 0.10 9.33 -17.05
CA GLY A 101 -0.99 9.20 -18.01
C GLY A 101 -2.36 9.64 -17.46
N PHE A 102 -2.60 9.55 -16.15
CA PHE A 102 -3.89 9.90 -15.54
C PHE A 102 -3.80 11.12 -14.62
N HIS A 103 -2.81 11.19 -13.73
CA HIS A 103 -2.64 12.34 -12.82
C HIS A 103 -1.86 13.51 -13.42
N GLY A 104 -1.16 13.33 -14.56
CA GLY A 104 -0.39 14.39 -15.20
C GLY A 104 0.83 14.86 -14.40
N VAL A 105 1.40 13.99 -13.55
CA VAL A 105 2.56 14.30 -12.70
C VAL A 105 3.76 13.49 -13.17
N PRO A 106 4.99 14.04 -13.23
CA PRO A 106 6.19 13.27 -13.56
C PRO A 106 6.45 12.12 -12.57
N TYR A 107 6.71 10.90 -13.08
CA TYR A 107 7.00 9.74 -12.23
C TYR A 107 8.48 9.71 -11.81
N GLU A 108 8.85 10.57 -10.87
CA GLU A 108 10.23 10.73 -10.43
C GLU A 108 10.44 10.35 -8.97
N LYS A 109 11.61 9.75 -8.70
CA LYS A 109 12.13 9.43 -7.36
C LYS A 109 11.10 8.75 -6.41
N PRO A 110 10.36 7.70 -6.84
CA PRO A 110 9.26 7.13 -6.06
C PRO A 110 9.66 6.67 -4.66
N MET A 111 10.81 6.02 -4.53
CA MET A 111 11.31 5.57 -3.24
C MET A 111 11.65 6.74 -2.30
N VAL A 112 12.29 7.79 -2.82
CA VAL A 112 12.62 8.97 -2.01
C VAL A 112 11.33 9.64 -1.56
N ARG A 113 10.37 9.84 -2.47
CA ARG A 113 9.08 10.43 -2.16
C ARG A 113 8.33 9.70 -1.04
N ILE A 114 8.26 8.37 -1.08
CA ILE A 114 7.59 7.61 -0.01
C ILE A 114 8.30 7.78 1.35
N LYS A 115 9.64 7.77 1.38
CA LYS A 115 10.39 8.01 2.62
C LYS A 115 10.09 9.39 3.20
N GLU A 116 10.17 10.42 2.36
CA GLU A 116 9.89 11.80 2.78
C GLU A 116 8.45 11.98 3.23
N TYR A 117 7.48 11.25 2.65
CA TYR A 117 6.09 11.24 3.08
C TYR A 117 5.92 10.54 4.43
N ILE A 118 6.59 9.41 4.67
CA ILE A 118 6.57 8.73 5.98
C ILE A 118 7.06 9.69 7.07
N GLU A 119 8.19 10.34 6.84
CA GLU A 119 8.79 11.30 7.78
C GLU A 119 7.88 12.51 7.99
N SER A 120 7.39 13.12 6.90
CA SER A 120 6.50 14.27 6.93
C SER A 120 5.20 13.98 7.70
N CYS A 121 4.56 12.83 7.42
CA CYS A 121 3.34 12.42 8.11
C CYS A 121 3.57 12.31 9.62
N ARG A 122 4.65 11.63 10.05
CA ARG A 122 4.99 11.48 11.46
C ARG A 122 5.28 12.82 12.15
N MET A 123 6.01 13.74 11.51
CA MET A 123 6.24 15.10 12.03
C MET A 123 4.93 15.87 12.23
N ILE A 124 4.03 15.81 11.23
CA ILE A 124 2.75 16.51 11.25
C ILE A 124 1.82 15.96 12.35
N TRP A 125 1.74 14.64 12.53
CA TRP A 125 0.89 14.04 13.54
C TRP A 125 1.37 14.29 14.98
N ARG A 126 2.68 14.45 15.19
CA ARG A 126 3.24 14.95 16.45
C ARG A 126 3.04 16.45 16.66
N ARG A 127 2.38 17.12 15.72
CA ARG A 127 2.10 18.57 15.74
C ARG A 127 3.34 19.46 15.83
N GLU A 128 4.45 18.98 15.29
CA GLU A 128 5.62 19.81 15.06
C GLU A 128 5.29 20.87 13.99
N LYS A 129 6.02 22.00 13.98
CA LYS A 129 5.95 22.90 12.82
C LYS A 129 6.54 22.12 11.64
N PHE A 130 5.77 22.00 10.57
CA PHE A 130 6.18 21.22 9.42
C PHE A 130 7.18 22.01 8.59
N GLU A 131 8.44 21.64 8.77
CA GLU A 131 9.59 22.11 8.01
C GLU A 131 10.32 20.87 7.49
N TYR A 132 10.50 20.81 6.17
CA TYR A 132 11.10 19.66 5.51
C TYR A 132 11.81 20.10 4.24
N SER A 133 13.10 19.77 4.13
CA SER A 133 13.93 20.11 2.97
C SER A 133 14.51 18.85 2.35
N GLY A 134 13.65 18.09 1.68
CA GLY A 134 13.99 16.87 0.97
C GLY A 134 14.12 17.06 -0.54
N GLN A 135 14.38 15.98 -1.26
CA GLN A 135 14.48 16.01 -2.71
C GLN A 135 13.11 16.08 -3.43
N THR A 136 12.03 15.70 -2.76
CA THR A 136 10.67 15.65 -3.35
C THR A 136 9.62 16.43 -2.54
N VAL A 137 9.90 16.69 -1.27
CA VAL A 137 9.10 17.53 -0.36
C VAL A 137 9.96 18.72 0.06
N GLN A 138 9.48 19.93 -0.21
CA GLN A 138 10.10 21.18 0.20
C GLN A 138 9.01 22.06 0.83
N VAL A 139 9.05 22.19 2.15
CA VAL A 139 8.10 23.00 2.93
C VAL A 139 8.85 23.72 4.05
N PRO A 140 8.72 25.05 4.21
CA PRO A 140 8.04 25.97 3.29
C PRO A 140 8.71 26.01 1.90
N LEU A 141 8.03 26.63 0.93
CA LEU A 141 8.59 26.80 -0.41
C LEU A 141 9.90 27.61 -0.35
N PRO A 142 10.91 27.27 -1.18
CA PRO A 142 12.13 28.08 -1.30
C PRO A 142 11.84 29.52 -1.72
N GLU A 143 12.78 30.42 -1.41
CA GLU A 143 12.72 31.82 -1.81
C GLU A 143 12.52 31.95 -3.33
N GLY A 144 11.65 32.88 -3.75
CA GLY A 144 11.33 33.12 -5.16
C GLY A 144 10.35 32.12 -5.80
N GLN A 145 9.95 31.05 -5.11
CA GLN A 145 9.01 30.04 -5.62
C GLN A 145 7.56 30.25 -5.17
N GLY A 146 7.26 31.41 -4.57
CA GLY A 146 5.93 31.77 -4.09
C GLY A 146 5.85 33.24 -3.70
N THR A 147 4.82 33.61 -2.94
CA THR A 147 4.58 35.02 -2.55
C THR A 147 5.53 35.55 -1.46
N GLY A 148 6.35 34.68 -0.84
CA GLY A 148 7.20 35.02 0.30
C GLY A 148 6.45 35.17 1.64
N LEU A 149 5.13 35.00 1.66
CA LEU A 149 4.31 35.12 2.88
C LEU A 149 4.16 33.81 3.66
N GLY A 150 4.58 32.68 3.06
CA GLY A 150 4.47 31.36 3.67
C GLY A 150 5.31 31.25 4.95
N LYS A 151 4.72 30.71 6.01
CA LYS A 151 5.39 30.36 7.25
C LYS A 151 5.11 28.91 7.59
N SER A 152 6.03 28.25 8.28
CA SER A 152 5.85 26.88 8.73
C SER A 152 4.65 26.79 9.68
N LEU A 153 3.73 25.87 9.36
CA LEU A 153 2.52 25.63 10.14
C LEU A 153 2.62 24.28 10.83
N LYS A 154 1.86 24.11 11.91
CA LYS A 154 1.59 22.81 12.51
C LYS A 154 0.13 22.46 12.30
N LEU A 155 -0.21 21.18 12.38
CA LEU A 155 -1.60 20.75 12.37
C LEU A 155 -2.39 21.50 13.46
N ILE A 156 -3.55 22.06 13.10
CA ILE A 156 -4.38 22.85 14.02
C ILE A 156 -5.10 21.93 15.01
N ASN A 157 -5.59 20.79 14.52
CA ASN A 157 -6.28 19.77 15.30
C ASN A 157 -5.31 18.90 16.11
N HIS A 158 -5.83 18.26 17.16
CA HIS A 158 -5.14 17.19 17.88
C HIS A 158 -5.54 15.85 17.24
N PRO A 159 -4.60 15.12 16.60
CA PRO A 159 -4.87 13.78 16.09
C PRO A 159 -5.31 12.82 17.20
N VAL A 160 -6.13 11.83 16.85
CA VAL A 160 -6.50 10.73 17.78
C VAL A 160 -5.23 9.97 18.18
N ARG A 161 -4.36 9.67 17.22
CA ARG A 161 -3.03 9.08 17.46
C ARG A 161 -1.93 9.99 16.93
N GLN A 162 -0.87 10.15 17.72
CA GLN A 162 0.34 10.87 17.30
C GLN A 162 1.20 10.03 16.33
N GLU A 163 0.95 8.72 16.27
CA GLU A 163 1.51 7.80 15.29
C GLU A 163 0.40 6.94 14.69
N ILE A 164 0.04 7.21 13.44
CA ILE A 164 -0.85 6.35 12.65
C ILE A 164 0.05 5.30 11.96
N PRO A 165 -0.30 4.00 12.00
CA PRO A 165 0.50 2.96 11.34
C PRO A 165 0.64 3.24 9.84
N ILE A 166 1.88 3.24 9.35
CA ILE A 166 2.18 3.40 7.93
C ILE A 166 2.64 2.07 7.34
N TRP A 167 1.92 1.61 6.33
CA TRP A 167 2.27 0.43 5.56
C TRP A 167 2.82 0.84 4.21
N TRP A 168 3.75 0.07 3.66
CA TRP A 168 4.35 0.38 2.35
C TRP A 168 4.22 -0.82 1.42
N ALA A 169 3.55 -0.63 0.28
CA ALA A 169 3.64 -1.55 -0.86
C ALA A 169 4.95 -1.34 -1.64
N SER A 170 5.87 -2.30 -1.50
CA SER A 170 7.17 -2.31 -2.18
C SER A 170 7.47 -3.70 -2.69
N LEU A 171 8.11 -3.79 -3.85
CA LEU A 171 8.21 -5.07 -4.59
C LEU A 171 9.62 -5.66 -4.59
N MET A 172 10.67 -4.85 -4.68
CA MET A 172 12.03 -5.37 -4.91
C MET A 172 13.14 -4.46 -4.37
N GLY A 173 14.31 -5.05 -4.10
CA GLY A 173 15.57 -4.36 -3.83
C GLY A 173 15.49 -3.31 -2.71
N LEU A 174 16.12 -2.16 -2.95
CA LEU A 174 16.22 -1.08 -1.97
C LEU A 174 14.88 -0.59 -1.42
N SER A 175 13.79 -0.75 -2.19
CA SER A 175 12.45 -0.39 -1.70
C SER A 175 12.00 -1.29 -0.54
N VAL A 176 12.33 -2.58 -0.57
CA VAL A 176 12.01 -3.53 0.50
C VAL A 176 12.91 -3.31 1.71
N THR A 177 14.21 -3.03 1.49
CA THR A 177 15.11 -2.59 2.57
C THR A 177 14.58 -1.34 3.27
N ALA A 178 14.13 -0.34 2.51
CA ALA A 178 13.55 0.87 3.07
C ALA A 178 12.23 0.62 3.83
N THR A 179 11.37 -0.26 3.31
CA THR A 179 10.14 -0.67 4.00
C THR A 179 10.45 -1.30 5.35
N ALA A 180 11.36 -2.27 5.40
CA ALA A 180 11.72 -2.94 6.65
C ALA A 180 12.35 -2.00 7.70
N GLN A 181 13.10 -1.00 7.22
CA GLN A 181 13.67 0.04 8.08
C GLN A 181 12.61 1.00 8.64
N LEU A 182 11.70 1.50 7.80
CA LEU A 182 10.92 2.71 8.10
C LEU A 182 9.43 2.49 8.36
N ALA A 183 8.81 1.47 7.77
CA ALA A 183 7.37 1.24 7.83
C ALA A 183 6.93 0.43 9.06
N ASP A 184 5.66 0.52 9.41
CA ASP A 184 5.01 -0.33 10.42
C ASP A 184 4.62 -1.68 9.83
N GLY A 185 4.26 -1.72 8.55
CA GLY A 185 4.00 -2.96 7.83
C GLY A 185 4.35 -2.92 6.35
N TRP A 186 4.42 -4.11 5.75
CA TRP A 186 4.75 -4.33 4.34
C TRP A 186 3.59 -5.01 3.63
N LEU A 187 3.30 -4.50 2.42
CA LEU A 187 2.32 -5.06 1.49
C LEU A 187 3.06 -5.67 0.28
N PRO A 188 3.59 -6.91 0.39
CA PRO A 188 4.15 -7.64 -0.74
C PRO A 188 3.08 -8.10 -1.72
N ILE A 189 3.52 -8.62 -2.88
CA ILE A 189 2.68 -9.36 -3.81
C ILE A 189 3.31 -10.72 -4.11
N PHE A 190 2.48 -11.72 -4.40
CA PHE A 190 2.92 -13.10 -4.63
C PHE A 190 3.83 -13.60 -3.52
N PHE A 191 3.45 -13.33 -2.27
CA PHE A 191 4.24 -13.75 -1.12
C PHE A 191 4.05 -15.25 -0.88
N ASP A 192 5.15 -16.00 -0.97
CA ASP A 192 5.20 -17.41 -0.61
C ASP A 192 5.90 -17.54 0.77
N PRO A 193 5.18 -17.92 1.84
CA PRO A 193 5.76 -17.99 3.18
C PRO A 193 6.92 -18.97 3.31
N GLU A 194 7.02 -19.97 2.43
CA GLU A 194 8.12 -20.94 2.46
C GLU A 194 9.33 -20.43 1.68
N LYS A 195 9.14 -19.59 0.65
CA LYS A 195 10.20 -19.18 -0.28
C LYS A 195 10.54 -17.69 -0.27
N PHE A 196 9.84 -16.85 0.50
CA PHE A 196 10.00 -15.39 0.46
C PHE A 196 11.45 -14.93 0.68
N HIS A 197 12.25 -15.69 1.43
CA HIS A 197 13.66 -15.41 1.67
C HIS A 197 14.52 -15.47 0.40
N ASN A 198 14.15 -16.27 -0.60
CA ASN A 198 14.84 -16.31 -1.91
C ASN A 198 14.66 -15.02 -2.70
N VAL A 199 13.59 -14.29 -2.40
CA VAL A 199 13.19 -13.09 -3.13
C VAL A 199 13.63 -11.81 -2.42
N TRP A 200 13.47 -11.78 -1.10
CA TRP A 200 13.61 -10.58 -0.27
C TRP A 200 14.45 -10.75 1.01
N GLY A 201 15.04 -11.92 1.24
CA GLY A 201 15.70 -12.23 2.52
C GLY A 201 16.83 -11.25 2.86
N ASP A 202 17.69 -10.95 1.89
CA ASP A 202 18.81 -10.02 2.06
C ASP A 202 18.31 -8.58 2.28
N GLU A 203 17.31 -8.14 1.52
CA GLU A 203 16.73 -6.80 1.64
C GLU A 203 16.07 -6.59 3.00
N LEU A 204 15.27 -7.57 3.46
CA LEU A 204 14.61 -7.55 4.76
C LEU A 204 15.65 -7.52 5.88
N LYS A 205 16.67 -8.39 5.82
CA LYS A 205 17.76 -8.41 6.80
C LYS A 205 18.48 -7.06 6.88
N ALA A 206 18.83 -6.49 5.73
CA ALA A 206 19.52 -5.20 5.67
C ALA A 206 18.67 -4.04 6.21
N GLY A 207 17.35 -4.07 5.99
CA GLY A 207 16.43 -3.04 6.48
C GLY A 207 16.15 -3.15 7.96
N LEU A 208 15.90 -4.38 8.44
CA LEU A 208 15.67 -4.66 9.86
C LEU A 208 16.89 -4.32 10.72
N ALA A 209 18.11 -4.52 10.21
CA ALA A 209 19.34 -4.13 10.90
C ALA A 209 19.47 -2.61 11.14
N LYS A 210 18.69 -1.78 10.42
CA LYS A 210 18.66 -0.32 10.54
C LYS A 210 17.37 0.21 11.15
N ARG A 211 16.43 -0.67 11.50
CA ARG A 211 15.14 -0.31 12.09
C ARG A 211 15.37 0.25 13.50
N ASP A 212 14.65 1.32 13.82
CA ASP A 212 14.59 1.86 15.18
C ASP A 212 14.06 0.78 16.16
N PRO A 213 14.84 0.43 17.21
CA PRO A 213 14.47 -0.64 18.14
C PRO A 213 13.19 -0.32 18.96
N GLU A 214 12.79 0.94 19.08
CA GLU A 214 11.57 1.33 19.77
C GLU A 214 10.30 1.06 18.94
N ARG A 215 10.45 0.78 17.64
CA ARG A 215 9.33 0.49 16.75
C ARG A 215 8.96 -1.00 16.84
N ALA A 216 7.66 -1.27 16.90
CA ALA A 216 7.13 -2.63 16.87
C ALA A 216 7.69 -3.44 15.68
N PRO A 217 7.75 -4.78 15.78
CA PRO A 217 8.19 -5.63 14.68
C PRO A 217 7.43 -5.32 13.39
N LEU A 218 8.16 -5.33 12.26
CA LEU A 218 7.57 -5.14 10.94
C LEU A 218 6.46 -6.19 10.71
N GLN A 219 5.25 -5.72 10.41
CA GLN A 219 4.15 -6.61 10.02
C GLN A 219 4.16 -6.89 8.53
N ILE A 220 3.62 -8.03 8.13
CA ILE A 220 3.46 -8.42 6.73
C ILE A 220 1.99 -8.78 6.52
N SER A 221 1.34 -8.15 5.55
CA SER A 221 0.00 -8.53 5.09
C SER A 221 0.20 -9.14 3.72
N ALA A 222 0.13 -10.45 3.73
CA ALA A 222 0.38 -11.32 2.61
C ALA A 222 -0.77 -12.31 2.50
N GLY A 223 -0.91 -12.87 1.31
CA GLY A 223 -1.93 -13.85 1.00
C GLY A 223 -2.32 -13.77 -0.46
N GLY A 224 -3.42 -14.43 -0.78
CA GLY A 224 -3.98 -14.45 -2.11
C GLY A 224 -5.43 -14.86 -2.04
N MET A 225 -5.96 -15.29 -3.18
CA MET A 225 -7.28 -15.89 -3.23
C MET A 225 -7.33 -17.12 -2.33
N VAL A 226 -8.32 -17.16 -1.44
CA VAL A 226 -8.59 -18.30 -0.57
C VAL A 226 -10.01 -18.77 -0.87
N ALA A 227 -10.15 -20.08 -1.11
CA ALA A 227 -11.43 -20.75 -1.25
C ALA A 227 -11.42 -21.97 -0.34
N ILE A 228 -12.39 -22.04 0.58
CA ILE A 228 -12.51 -23.09 1.59
C ILE A 228 -13.91 -23.64 1.49
N ASP A 229 -14.03 -24.87 0.98
CA ASP A 229 -15.26 -25.64 0.95
C ASP A 229 -14.92 -27.11 0.64
N GLU A 230 -15.58 -28.06 1.28
CA GLU A 230 -15.31 -29.50 1.12
C GLU A 230 -15.60 -30.00 -0.31
N SER A 231 -16.48 -29.31 -1.04
CA SER A 231 -16.83 -29.63 -2.42
C SER A 231 -15.77 -29.19 -3.44
N LEU A 232 -14.76 -28.38 -3.03
CA LEU A 232 -13.68 -27.93 -3.91
C LEU A 232 -12.66 -29.03 -4.18
N THR A 233 -13.11 -30.05 -4.90
CA THR A 233 -12.32 -31.19 -5.37
C THR A 233 -12.50 -31.36 -6.87
N GLY A 234 -11.56 -32.08 -7.52
CA GLY A 234 -11.59 -32.33 -8.97
C GLY A 234 -11.84 -31.05 -9.79
N GLU A 235 -12.81 -31.09 -10.69
CA GLU A 235 -13.18 -29.95 -11.55
C GLU A 235 -13.61 -28.70 -10.78
N ALA A 236 -14.22 -28.84 -9.59
CA ALA A 236 -14.65 -27.67 -8.81
C ALA A 236 -13.45 -26.89 -8.29
N ARG A 237 -12.41 -27.59 -7.83
CA ARG A 237 -11.11 -26.98 -7.49
C ARG A 237 -10.49 -26.33 -8.72
N ASP A 238 -10.47 -27.04 -9.83
CA ASP A 238 -9.79 -26.57 -11.04
C ASP A 238 -10.44 -25.30 -11.59
N ARG A 239 -11.78 -25.17 -11.53
CA ARG A 239 -12.48 -23.93 -11.86
C ARG A 239 -12.03 -22.73 -11.02
N ILE A 240 -11.79 -22.92 -9.72
CA ILE A 240 -11.30 -21.84 -8.85
C ILE A 240 -9.86 -21.48 -9.21
N LEU A 241 -9.00 -22.47 -9.48
CA LEU A 241 -7.63 -22.21 -9.92
C LEU A 241 -7.60 -21.48 -11.26
N ASP A 242 -8.43 -21.91 -12.22
CA ASP A 242 -8.58 -21.30 -13.53
C ASP A 242 -9.08 -19.85 -13.43
N PHE A 243 -9.98 -19.55 -12.49
CA PHE A 243 -10.41 -18.18 -12.22
C PHE A 243 -9.26 -17.25 -11.79
N GLY A 244 -8.24 -17.78 -11.08
CA GLY A 244 -7.06 -17.03 -10.68
C GLY A 244 -6.03 -16.80 -11.78
N ARG A 245 -5.98 -17.66 -12.81
CA ARG A 245 -4.94 -17.64 -13.86
C ARG A 245 -4.86 -16.31 -14.63
N PRO A 246 -5.96 -15.68 -15.08
CA PRO A 246 -5.89 -14.42 -15.81
C PRO A 246 -5.23 -13.30 -15.01
N ASN A 247 -5.44 -13.27 -13.68
CA ASN A 247 -4.78 -12.30 -12.82
C ASN A 247 -3.27 -12.51 -12.80
N VAL A 248 -2.81 -13.75 -12.60
CA VAL A 248 -1.38 -14.09 -12.64
C VAL A 248 -0.79 -13.76 -14.01
N ALA A 249 -1.48 -14.11 -15.10
CA ALA A 249 -1.02 -13.82 -16.46
C ALA A 249 -0.84 -12.31 -16.72
N LEU A 250 -1.80 -11.48 -16.29
CA LEU A 250 -1.70 -10.02 -16.37
C LEU A 250 -0.46 -9.50 -15.62
N TYR A 251 -0.26 -9.92 -14.36
CA TYR A 251 0.85 -9.42 -13.56
C TYR A 251 2.21 -9.90 -14.08
N VAL A 252 2.36 -11.21 -14.29
CA VAL A 252 3.61 -11.83 -14.72
C VAL A 252 3.96 -11.47 -16.17
N GLY A 253 2.97 -11.27 -17.02
CA GLY A 253 3.16 -10.93 -18.43
C GLY A 253 3.12 -9.43 -18.72
N GLY A 254 1.95 -8.80 -18.54
CA GLY A 254 1.66 -7.48 -19.10
C GLY A 254 1.79 -6.27 -18.18
N MET A 255 1.93 -6.44 -16.86
CA MET A 255 1.92 -5.30 -15.94
C MET A 255 3.18 -4.42 -16.03
N GLY A 256 4.32 -5.01 -16.41
CA GLY A 256 5.57 -4.29 -16.65
C GLY A 256 6.07 -4.48 -18.08
N ALA A 257 6.96 -3.59 -18.51
CA ALA A 257 7.67 -3.79 -19.77
C ALA A 257 8.54 -5.06 -19.73
N ARG A 258 8.89 -5.61 -20.90
CA ARG A 258 9.67 -6.86 -21.07
C ARG A 258 10.86 -6.95 -20.10
N ASP A 259 11.70 -5.91 -20.07
CA ASP A 259 12.91 -5.89 -19.24
C ASP A 259 12.72 -5.26 -17.84
N LYS A 260 11.50 -4.85 -17.49
CA LYS A 260 11.17 -4.11 -16.27
C LYS A 260 9.86 -4.59 -15.63
N ASN A 261 9.64 -5.91 -15.60
CA ASN A 261 8.50 -6.51 -14.92
C ASN A 261 8.94 -7.16 -13.58
N PHE A 262 8.62 -6.49 -12.47
CA PHE A 262 8.96 -6.97 -11.12
C PHE A 262 8.22 -8.25 -10.75
N TYR A 263 6.97 -8.40 -11.18
CA TYR A 263 6.15 -9.59 -10.90
C TYR A 263 6.73 -10.83 -11.59
N ASN A 264 7.17 -10.67 -12.84
CA ASN A 264 7.92 -11.68 -13.57
C ASN A 264 9.21 -12.08 -12.84
N THR A 265 9.97 -11.07 -12.39
CA THR A 265 11.23 -11.27 -11.65
C THR A 265 11.00 -12.03 -10.33
N ILE A 266 9.93 -11.72 -9.60
CA ILE A 266 9.55 -12.44 -8.37
C ILE A 266 9.31 -13.93 -8.68
N CYS A 267 8.51 -14.25 -9.71
CA CYS A 267 8.25 -15.64 -10.11
C CYS A 267 9.54 -16.37 -10.52
N LYS A 268 10.44 -15.72 -11.26
CA LYS A 268 11.78 -16.26 -11.59
C LYS A 268 12.58 -16.60 -10.34
N LYS A 269 12.66 -15.68 -9.37
CA LYS A 269 13.38 -15.91 -8.11
C LYS A 269 12.78 -17.01 -7.24
N TYR A 270 11.48 -17.31 -7.39
CA TYR A 270 10.86 -18.46 -6.75
C TYR A 270 11.12 -19.81 -7.45
N GLY A 271 11.78 -19.79 -8.61
CA GLY A 271 12.15 -20.99 -9.39
C GLY A 271 11.23 -21.28 -10.58
N TYR A 272 10.32 -20.37 -10.94
CA TYR A 272 9.39 -20.52 -12.07
C TYR A 272 9.86 -19.73 -13.29
N GLU A 273 11.16 -19.81 -13.60
CA GLU A 273 11.74 -18.93 -14.62
C GLU A 273 11.22 -19.21 -16.03
N LYS A 274 11.12 -20.49 -16.39
CA LYS A 274 10.61 -20.91 -17.69
C LYS A 274 9.16 -20.43 -17.88
N GLU A 275 8.30 -20.68 -16.90
CA GLU A 275 6.89 -20.30 -16.92
C GLU A 275 6.71 -18.79 -16.95
N ALA A 276 7.50 -18.05 -16.17
CA ALA A 276 7.44 -16.59 -16.17
C ALA A 276 7.82 -16.00 -17.55
N ILE A 277 8.84 -16.54 -18.22
CA ILE A 277 9.23 -16.11 -19.57
C ILE A 277 8.11 -16.44 -20.56
N GLU A 278 7.61 -17.68 -20.56
CA GLU A 278 6.56 -18.13 -21.46
C GLU A 278 5.27 -17.30 -21.31
N ILE A 279 4.82 -17.04 -20.08
CA ILE A 279 3.65 -16.19 -19.82
C ILE A 279 3.86 -14.79 -20.39
N GLN A 280 5.05 -14.20 -20.22
CA GLN A 280 5.33 -12.86 -20.74
C GLN A 280 5.43 -12.82 -22.27
N ASP A 281 5.96 -13.87 -22.89
CA ASP A 281 6.02 -14.00 -24.35
C ASP A 281 4.65 -14.17 -24.99
N LEU A 282 3.72 -14.85 -24.31
CA LEU A 282 2.36 -15.04 -24.81
C LEU A 282 1.45 -13.83 -24.54
N TYR A 283 1.78 -12.99 -23.55
CA TYR A 283 0.95 -11.84 -23.17
C TYR A 283 1.24 -10.58 -24.00
N LEU A 284 2.52 -10.34 -24.33
CA LEU A 284 3.00 -9.16 -25.08
C LEU A 284 2.86 -9.36 -26.60
#